data_AF-A0A820PYR7-F1
#
_entry.id   AF-A0A820PYR7-F1
#
_cell.length_a   1.000
_cell.length_b   1.000
_cell.length_c   1.000
_cell.angle_alpha   90.00
_cell.angle_beta   90.00
_cell.angle_gamma   90.00
#
_symmetry.space_group_name_H-M   'P 1'
#
loop_
_entity.id
_entity.type
_entity.pdbx_description
1 polymer ?
#
loop_
_entity_poly.entity_id
_entity_poly.type
_entity_poly.pdbx_seq_one_letter_code
_entity_poly.pdbx_strand_id
1 'polypeptide(L)' 'MQWKNGDTTNGQVVAGGNGKGNGLHQLNYPTNVLVDKETDSLIICDRENRRVVRWSRRSGTTQG' A
#
# COMPACT_ATOMS: atom_id res chain seq x y z
N MET A 1 8.54 -13.40 15.62
CA MET A 1 7.33 -13.02 14.87
C MET A 1 6.50 -14.29 14.72
N GLN A 2 5.34 -14.37 15.38
CA GLN A 2 4.46 -15.54 15.35
C GLN A 2 3.16 -15.10 14.69
N TRP A 3 2.85 -15.64 13.51
CA TRP A 3 1.51 -15.51 12.94
C TRP A 3 0.64 -16.57 13.61
N LYS A 4 -0.41 -16.17 14.33
CA LYS A 4 -1.36 -17.14 14.89
C LYS A 4 -2.07 -17.83 13.71
N ASN A 5 -1.80 -19.11 13.50
CA ASN A 5 -2.53 -19.93 12.55
C ASN A 5 -4.02 -19.91 12.92
N GLY A 6 -4.86 -19.48 11.99
CA GLY A 6 -6.33 -19.46 12.16
C GLY A 6 -6.95 -18.08 12.38
N ASP A 7 -6.16 -16.99 12.40
CA ASP A 7 -6.73 -15.64 12.37
C ASP A 7 -7.27 -15.38 10.94
N THR A 8 -8.57 -15.58 10.74
CA THR A 8 -9.30 -15.40 9.46
C THR A 8 -9.43 -13.93 9.07
N THR A 9 -8.39 -13.14 9.30
CA THR A 9 -8.34 -11.75 8.87
C THR A 9 -8.21 -11.75 7.36
N ASN A 10 -9.33 -11.47 6.68
CA ASN A 10 -9.33 -11.21 5.25
C ASN A 10 -8.33 -10.08 5.00
N GLY A 11 -7.19 -10.42 4.39
CA GLY A 11 -6.17 -9.45 4.04
C GLY A 11 -6.75 -8.40 3.11
N GLN A 12 -6.62 -7.12 3.46
CA GLN A 12 -7.07 -6.03 2.62
C GLN A 12 -5.90 -5.49 1.80
N VAL A 13 -6.13 -5.27 0.50
CA VAL A 13 -5.19 -4.50 -0.33
C VAL A 13 -5.32 -3.03 0.05
N VAL A 14 -4.29 -2.50 0.72
CA VAL A 14 -4.23 -1.09 1.15
C VAL A 14 -3.33 -0.24 0.24
N ALA A 15 -2.59 -0.87 -0.68
CA ALA A 15 -1.84 -0.19 -1.73
C ALA A 15 -1.72 -1.00 -3.03
N GLY A 16 -1.81 -0.33 -4.18
CA GLY A 16 -1.76 -0.95 -5.50
C GLY A 16 -3.03 -1.74 -5.86
N GLY A 17 -2.88 -2.97 -6.35
CA GLY A 17 -3.99 -3.87 -6.71
C GLY A 17 -4.60 -3.67 -8.10
N ASN A 18 -4.38 -2.52 -8.75
CA ASN A 18 -4.98 -2.17 -10.05
C ASN A 18 -4.05 -2.35 -11.25
N GLY A 19 -3.14 -3.33 -11.16
CA GLY A 19 -2.13 -3.59 -12.19
C GLY A 19 -0.99 -2.57 -12.24
N LYS A 20 -0.04 -2.82 -13.15
CA LYS A 20 1.14 -1.99 -13.37
C LYS A 20 0.78 -0.70 -14.10
N GLY A 21 1.20 0.45 -13.57
CA GLY A 21 1.01 1.74 -14.25
C GLY A 21 1.46 2.94 -13.41
N ASN A 22 1.23 4.15 -13.92
CA ASN A 22 1.65 5.41 -13.30
C ASN A 22 0.48 6.21 -12.66
N GLY A 23 -0.75 5.68 -12.72
CA GLY A 23 -1.89 6.27 -12.01
C GLY A 23 -1.69 6.32 -10.50
N LEU A 24 -2.45 7.15 -9.79
CA LEU A 24 -2.37 7.27 -8.33
C LEU A 24 -2.79 5.99 -7.59
N HIS A 25 -3.61 5.15 -8.24
CA HIS A 25 -4.09 3.86 -7.74
C HIS A 25 -3.26 2.65 -8.25
N GLN A 26 -2.13 2.92 -8.92
CA GLN A 26 -1.24 1.93 -9.52
C GLN A 26 0.20 2.11 -9.04
N LEU A 27 0.98 1.04 -9.13
CA LEU A 27 2.43 1.01 -8.85
C LEU A 27 3.15 0.35 -10.03
N ASN A 28 4.46 0.58 -10.16
CA ASN A 28 5.30 0.03 -11.21
C ASN A 28 6.68 -0.35 -10.65
N TYR A 29 6.86 -1.65 -10.38
CA TYR A 29 8.05 -2.23 -9.74
C TYR A 29 8.49 -1.50 -8.46
N PRO A 30 7.63 -1.40 -7.43
CA PRO A 30 8.03 -0.81 -6.16
C PRO A 30 9.11 -1.67 -5.49
N THR A 31 10.10 -1.03 -4.84
CA THR A 31 11.25 -1.75 -4.24
C THR A 31 11.32 -1.65 -2.73
N ASN A 32 10.61 -0.70 -2.12
CA ASN A 32 10.62 -0.52 -0.66
C ASN A 32 9.31 0.11 -0.17
N VAL A 33 8.95 -0.18 1.07
CA VAL A 33 7.79 0.38 1.77
C VAL A 33 8.15 0.64 3.23
N LEU A 34 7.76 1.81 3.74
CA LEU A 34 7.83 2.14 5.15
C LEU A 34 6.45 2.52 5.67
N VAL A 35 6.21 2.23 6.95
CA VAL A 35 4.99 2.64 7.64
C VAL A 35 5.30 3.93 8.41
N ASP A 36 4.66 5.01 7.99
CA ASP A 36 4.61 6.24 8.76
C ASP A 36 3.50 6.09 9.82
N LYS A 37 3.93 5.92 11.07
CA LYS A 37 3.02 5.75 12.21
C LYS A 37 2.35 7.05 12.63
N GLU A 38 2.99 8.19 12.39
CA GLU A 38 2.44 9.50 12.78
C GLU A 38 1.23 9.84 11.92
N THR A 39 1.33 9.54 10.62
CA THR A 39 0.28 9.88 9.66
C THR A 39 -0.55 8.69 9.18
N ASP A 40 -0.34 7.51 9.76
CA ASP A 40 -1.04 6.26 9.42
C ASP A 40 -1.01 5.96 7.91
N SER A 41 0.16 6.15 7.30
CA SER A 41 0.36 6.06 5.85
C SER A 41 1.48 5.09 5.49
N LEU A 42 1.44 4.57 4.26
CA LEU A 42 2.56 3.88 3.62
C LEU A 42 3.32 4.89 2.77
N ILE A 43 4.65 4.91 2.88
CA ILE A 43 5.51 5.59 1.91
C ILE A 43 6.19 4.52 1.07
N ILE A 44 6.04 4.61 -0.25
CA ILE A 44 6.43 3.56 -1.19
C ILE A 44 7.39 4.13 -2.23
N CYS A 45 8.53 3.44 -2.41
CA CYS A 45 9.48 3.71 -3.48
C CYS A 45 9.00 3.03 -4.77
N ASP A 46 8.38 3.79 -5.66
CA ASP A 46 7.77 3.31 -6.92
C ASP A 46 8.77 3.45 -8.07
N ARG A 47 9.75 2.53 -8.11
CA ARG A 47 11.03 2.68 -8.83
C ARG A 47 10.87 2.98 -10.32
N GLU A 48 10.06 2.22 -11.05
CA GLU A 48 9.94 2.40 -12.50
C GLU A 48 9.08 3.61 -12.88
N ASN A 49 8.28 4.12 -11.94
CA ASN A 49 7.63 5.43 -12.09
C ASN A 49 8.51 6.59 -11.60
N ARG A 50 9.72 6.31 -11.06
CA ARG A 50 10.70 7.30 -10.57
C ARG A 50 10.09 8.28 -9.56
N ARG A 51 9.23 7.77 -8.68
CA ARG A 51 8.53 8.59 -7.68
C ARG A 51 8.54 7.91 -6.32
N VAL A 52 8.30 8.72 -5.29
CA VAL A 52 7.92 8.26 -3.96
C VAL A 52 6.47 8.68 -3.75
N VAL A 53 5.61 7.74 -3.37
CA VAL A 53 4.19 8.00 -3.11
C VAL A 53 3.85 7.75 -1.65
N ARG A 54 2.88 8.53 -1.14
CA ARG A 54 2.28 8.32 0.18
C ARG A 54 0.85 7.86 0.01
N TRP A 55 0.50 6.72 0.61
CA TRP A 55 -0.84 6.15 0.60
C TRP A 55 -1.38 6.08 2.02
N SER A 56 -2.48 6.79 2.27
CA SER A 56 -3.19 6.72 3.56
C SER A 56 -3.77 5.32 3.75
N ARG A 57 -3.48 4.68 4.87
CA ARG A 57 -4.06 3.36 5.21
C ARG A 57 -5.54 3.48 5.59
N ARG A 58 -5.98 4.67 5.99
CA ARG A 58 -7.39 4.97 6.31
C ARG A 58 -8.26 5.19 5.08
N SER A 59 -7.66 5.48 3.93
CA SER A 59 -8.40 5.76 2.68
C SER A 59 -8.68 4.50 1.87
N GLY A 60 -8.42 3.31 2.42
CA GLY A 60 -8.87 2.02 1.89
C GLY A 60 -10.39 1.80 2.04
N THR A 61 -11.11 2.72 2.67
CA THR A 61 -12.56 2.83 2.51
C THR A 61 -12.85 3.73 1.31
N THR A 62 -13.13 3.13 0.16
CA THR A 62 -14.01 3.78 -0.81
C THR A 62 -15.27 4.18 -0.04
N GLN A 63 -15.52 5.49 0.06
CA GLN A 63 -16.87 5.97 0.34
C GLN A 63 -17.74 5.57 -0.85
N GLY A 64 -18.86 4.88 -0.59
CA GLY A 64 -19.98 4.74 -1.53
C GLY A 64 -19.76 3.79 -2.69
#